data_AF-A0A250YF98-F1
#
_entry.id   AF-A0A250YF98-F1
#
_cell.length_a   1.000
_cell.length_b   1.000
_cell.length_c   1.000
_cell.angle_alpha   90.00
_cell.angle_beta   90.00
_cell.angle_gamma   90.00
#
_symmetry.space_group_name_H-M   'P 1'
#
loop_
_entity.id
_entity.type
_entity.pdbx_description
1 polymer ?
#
loop_
_entity_poly.entity_id
_entity_poly.type
_entity_poly.pdbx_seq_one_letter_code
_entity_poly.pdbx_strand_id
1 'polypeptide(L)'
;MAQNIFAVLYLATLLLVFLIYHQTCKVPPFVFFFMCCASYRVHSIFVLRLFNDPVAMALLFLSINLFLAQHWSWGCCCFSLAVSVKMNVLLFAPGLLFLLLTQFGFRGTLPKLSICAGLQVVLGLPFLLENPIGYLSRSFDLGRQFLFRWTVNWRFLPEALFRHRGFHLALLIAHLALLLLFALFRWHRTGESILSLLKEPSKRKSPPQPLTPNQIVSTLFTSNFIGICFSRSLHYQFYVWYFHTLPYLLWATPARWLTHLLRLLVLGLIELSWNTYPSTSCSSAALHVCHAVILLQLWLGPQSFPKSIQHNKKAH
;
A
#
# COMPACT_ATOMS: atom_id res chain seq x y z
N MET A 1 3.17 18.02 -25.72
CA MET A 1 2.99 16.57 -25.94
C MET A 1 3.12 15.76 -24.65
N ALA A 2 4.24 15.82 -23.91
CA ALA A 2 4.44 15.04 -22.68
C ALA A 2 3.38 15.30 -21.58
N GLN A 3 2.95 16.56 -21.38
CA GLN A 3 1.88 16.90 -20.44
C GLN A 3 0.54 16.24 -20.79
N ASN A 4 0.21 16.09 -22.08
CA ASN A 4 -1.01 15.42 -22.51
C ASN A 4 -0.95 13.92 -22.23
N ILE A 5 0.21 13.29 -22.42
CA ILE A 5 0.41 11.87 -22.07
C ILE A 5 0.20 11.66 -20.57
N PHE A 6 0.73 12.55 -19.73
CA PHE A 6 0.55 12.47 -18.29
C PHE A 6 -0.86 12.82 -17.82
N ALA A 7 -1.58 13.69 -18.54
CA ALA A 7 -3.00 13.92 -18.31
C ALA A 7 -3.84 12.66 -18.61
N VAL A 8 -3.56 11.97 -19.72
CA VAL A 8 -4.19 10.69 -20.04
C VAL A 8 -3.85 9.64 -18.98
N LEU A 9 -2.59 9.57 -18.54
CA LEU A 9 -2.16 8.68 -17.44
C LEU A 9 -2.90 8.98 -16.14
N TYR A 10 -3.11 10.26 -15.81
CA TYR A 10 -3.90 10.67 -14.64
C TYR A 10 -5.34 10.18 -14.72
N LEU A 11 -6.02 10.42 -15.85
CA LEU A 11 -7.39 9.96 -16.08
C LEU A 11 -7.49 8.42 -16.04
N ALA A 12 -6.55 7.72 -16.65
CA ALA A 12 -6.47 6.26 -16.61
C ALA A 12 -6.27 5.77 -15.16
N THR A 13 -5.46 6.46 -14.36
CA THR A 13 -5.22 6.12 -12.95
C THR A 13 -6.50 6.29 -12.13
N LEU A 14 -7.22 7.41 -12.31
CA LEU A 14 -8.51 7.64 -11.66
C LEU A 14 -9.53 6.56 -12.04
N LEU A 15 -9.62 6.20 -13.32
CA LEU A 15 -10.51 5.13 -13.78
C LEU A 15 -10.20 3.80 -13.07
N LEU A 16 -8.93 3.40 -13.02
CA LEU A 16 -8.51 2.18 -12.33
C LEU A 16 -8.85 2.20 -10.83
N VAL A 17 -8.69 3.35 -10.17
CA VAL A 17 -9.06 3.53 -8.76
C VAL A 17 -10.57 3.44 -8.56
N PHE A 18 -11.36 4.04 -9.44
CA PHE A 18 -12.82 3.97 -9.38
C PHE A 18 -13.35 2.56 -9.62
N LEU A 19 -12.73 1.78 -10.50
CA LEU A 19 -13.07 0.37 -10.68
C LEU A 19 -12.84 -0.44 -9.38
N ILE A 20 -11.75 -0.18 -8.66
CA ILE A 20 -11.48 -0.81 -7.35
C ILE A 20 -12.56 -0.41 -6.33
N TYR A 21 -12.95 0.86 -6.32
CA TYR A 21 -13.95 1.37 -5.38
C TYR A 21 -15.37 0.88 -5.67
N HIS A 22 -15.70 0.73 -6.95
CA HIS A 22 -16.93 0.08 -7.36
C HIS A 22 -16.99 -1.37 -6.87
N GLN A 23 -15.91 -2.14 -7.02
CA GLN A 23 -15.90 -3.54 -6.58
C GLN A 23 -15.93 -3.73 -5.05
N THR A 24 -15.44 -2.75 -4.29
CA THR A 24 -15.40 -2.85 -2.82
C THR A 24 -16.67 -2.36 -2.14
N CYS A 25 -17.44 -1.45 -2.76
CA CYS A 25 -18.67 -0.86 -2.22
C CYS A 25 -18.52 -0.27 -0.81
N LYS A 26 -17.33 0.23 -0.44
CA LYS A 26 -17.06 0.80 0.90
C LYS A 26 -17.01 2.32 0.91
N VAL A 27 -16.57 2.93 -0.18
CA VAL A 27 -16.34 4.38 -0.24
C VAL A 27 -17.62 5.06 -0.75
N PRO A 28 -18.16 6.06 -0.03
CA PRO A 28 -19.31 6.81 -0.49
C PRO A 28 -19.02 7.59 -1.79
N PRO A 29 -19.97 7.69 -2.73
CA PRO A 29 -19.75 8.34 -4.03
C PRO A 29 -19.27 9.79 -3.94
N PHE A 30 -19.71 10.56 -2.93
CA PHE A 30 -19.31 11.95 -2.76
C PHE A 30 -17.79 12.12 -2.52
N VAL A 31 -17.10 11.08 -2.04
CA VAL A 31 -15.64 11.13 -1.82
C VAL A 31 -14.88 11.16 -3.15
N PHE A 32 -15.46 10.63 -4.24
CA PHE A 32 -14.86 10.70 -5.57
C PHE A 32 -14.71 12.13 -6.06
N PHE A 33 -15.65 13.02 -5.72
CA PHE A 33 -15.54 14.45 -6.03
C PHE A 33 -14.28 15.07 -5.38
N PHE A 34 -14.03 14.76 -4.10
CA PHE A 34 -12.83 15.25 -3.42
C PHE A 34 -11.55 14.68 -4.05
N MET A 35 -11.55 13.43 -4.50
CA MET A 35 -10.37 12.87 -5.18
C MET A 35 -10.06 13.53 -6.52
N CYS A 36 -11.09 13.85 -7.31
CA CYS A 36 -10.94 14.52 -8.60
C CYS A 36 -10.61 16.00 -8.47
N CYS A 37 -11.14 16.69 -7.45
CA CYS A 37 -11.11 18.16 -7.42
C CYS A 37 -10.21 18.73 -6.31
N ALA A 38 -9.99 18.02 -5.21
CA ALA A 38 -9.42 18.64 -4.01
C ALA A 38 -7.90 18.70 -3.98
N SER A 39 -7.18 17.79 -4.66
CA SER A 39 -5.72 17.77 -4.53
C SER A 39 -5.00 18.47 -5.67
N TYR A 40 -4.77 19.77 -5.51
CA TYR A 40 -3.89 20.58 -6.37
C TYR A 40 -2.51 19.92 -6.56
N ARG A 41 -1.96 19.34 -5.48
CA ARG A 41 -0.62 18.75 -5.51
C ARG A 41 -0.54 17.48 -6.34
N VAL A 42 -1.55 16.60 -6.26
CA VAL A 42 -1.58 15.39 -7.08
C VAL A 42 -1.68 15.77 -8.55
N HIS A 43 -2.52 16.74 -8.92
CA HIS A 43 -2.57 17.26 -10.30
C HIS A 43 -1.21 17.81 -10.75
N SER A 44 -0.53 18.57 -9.90
CA SER A 44 0.81 19.09 -10.19
C SER A 44 1.84 17.96 -10.39
N ILE A 45 1.80 16.91 -9.56
CA ILE A 45 2.69 15.74 -9.67
C ILE A 45 2.51 15.03 -11.02
N PHE A 46 1.27 14.81 -11.45
CA PHE A 46 0.98 14.17 -12.73
C PHE A 46 1.31 15.09 -13.92
N VAL A 47 0.64 16.24 -14.03
CA VAL A 47 0.60 17.01 -15.28
C VAL A 47 1.76 18.00 -15.42
N LEU A 48 2.23 18.60 -14.31
CA LEU A 48 3.25 19.63 -14.37
C LEU A 48 4.67 19.09 -14.18
N ARG A 49 4.86 18.09 -13.30
CA ARG A 49 6.18 17.59 -12.92
C ARG A 49 6.60 16.30 -13.64
N LEU A 50 5.65 15.56 -14.22
CA LEU A 50 5.90 14.39 -15.05
C LEU A 50 6.77 13.32 -14.36
N PHE A 51 6.56 13.12 -13.05
CA PHE A 51 7.37 12.18 -12.27
C PHE A 51 7.08 10.71 -12.63
N ASN A 52 8.02 9.82 -12.34
CA ASN A 52 7.81 8.38 -12.53
C ASN A 52 6.84 7.77 -11.51
N ASP A 53 6.57 8.44 -10.38
CA ASP A 53 5.63 7.96 -9.34
C ASP A 53 4.21 7.69 -9.91
N PRO A 54 3.57 8.62 -10.64
CA PRO A 54 2.36 8.36 -11.42
C PRO A 54 2.34 7.06 -12.22
N VAL A 55 3.40 6.79 -12.99
CA VAL A 55 3.48 5.62 -13.87
C VAL A 55 3.50 4.33 -13.03
N ALA A 56 4.31 4.31 -11.97
CA ALA A 56 4.37 3.17 -11.05
C ALA A 56 3.01 2.92 -10.38
N MET A 57 2.32 3.98 -9.93
CA MET A 57 1.02 3.84 -9.28
C MET A 57 -0.08 3.40 -10.25
N ALA A 58 -0.08 3.85 -11.51
CA ALA A 58 -1.02 3.39 -12.52
C ALA A 58 -0.87 1.88 -12.80
N LEU A 59 0.36 1.40 -12.98
CA LEU A 59 0.66 -0.03 -13.16
C LEU A 59 0.26 -0.85 -11.93
N LEU A 60 0.46 -0.30 -10.73
CA LEU A 60 0.02 -0.93 -9.49
C LEU A 60 -1.52 -1.03 -9.43
N PHE A 61 -2.27 0.03 -9.72
CA PHE A 61 -3.74 -0.05 -9.71
C PHE A 61 -4.29 -0.98 -10.80
N LEU A 62 -3.61 -1.08 -11.94
CA LEU A 62 -3.91 -2.10 -12.95
C LEU A 62 -3.69 -3.51 -12.40
N SER A 63 -2.56 -3.75 -11.73
CA SER A 63 -2.27 -5.03 -11.05
C SER A 63 -3.35 -5.41 -10.03
N ILE A 64 -3.82 -4.44 -9.24
CA ILE A 64 -4.89 -4.67 -8.26
C ILE A 64 -6.20 -5.04 -8.95
N ASN A 65 -6.59 -4.34 -10.03
CA ASN A 65 -7.78 -4.71 -10.80
C ASN A 65 -7.68 -6.13 -11.38
N LEU A 66 -6.48 -6.56 -11.82
CA LEU A 66 -6.25 -7.93 -12.28
C LEU A 66 -6.37 -8.97 -11.16
N PHE A 67 -5.90 -8.65 -9.94
CA PHE A 67 -6.11 -9.51 -8.78
C PHE A 67 -7.59 -9.63 -8.41
N LEU A 68 -8.32 -8.52 -8.46
CA LEU A 68 -9.76 -8.49 -8.24
C LEU A 68 -10.53 -9.33 -9.27
N ALA A 69 -10.11 -9.27 -10.54
CA ALA A 69 -10.62 -10.10 -11.64
C ALA A 69 -10.11 -11.56 -11.64
N GLN A 70 -9.43 -12.01 -10.57
CA GLN A 70 -8.86 -13.36 -10.43
C GLN A 70 -7.76 -13.73 -11.44
N HIS A 71 -7.21 -12.78 -12.19
CA HIS A 71 -6.09 -12.97 -13.12
C HIS A 71 -4.73 -12.78 -12.43
N TRP A 72 -4.44 -13.62 -11.43
CA TRP A 72 -3.28 -13.46 -10.54
C TRP A 72 -1.90 -13.46 -11.23
N SER A 73 -1.70 -14.25 -12.30
CA SER A 73 -0.42 -14.24 -13.04
C SER A 73 -0.14 -12.88 -13.68
N TRP A 74 -1.15 -12.33 -14.37
CA TRP A 74 -1.07 -11.02 -15.02
C TRP A 74 -0.94 -9.91 -13.97
N GLY A 75 -1.67 -10.02 -12.87
CA GLY A 75 -1.51 -9.11 -11.73
C GLY A 75 -0.07 -9.09 -11.20
N CYS A 76 0.57 -10.25 -11.02
CA CYS A 76 1.98 -10.35 -10.61
C CYS A 76 2.95 -9.77 -11.65
N CYS A 77 2.69 -9.99 -12.94
CA CYS A 77 3.47 -9.37 -14.02
C CYS A 77 3.40 -7.83 -13.96
N CYS A 78 2.19 -7.26 -13.91
CA CYS A 78 1.99 -5.81 -13.79
C CYS A 78 2.56 -5.24 -12.48
N PHE A 79 2.45 -5.99 -11.38
CA PHE A 79 3.06 -5.60 -10.10
C PHE A 79 4.58 -5.48 -10.22
N SER A 80 5.22 -6.46 -10.87
CA SER A 80 6.66 -6.44 -11.08
C SER A 80 7.09 -5.31 -12.01
N LEU A 81 6.33 -5.00 -13.07
CA LEU A 81 6.56 -3.81 -13.91
C LEU A 81 6.51 -2.52 -13.09
N ALA A 82 5.52 -2.40 -12.19
CA ALA A 82 5.39 -1.24 -11.30
C ALA A 82 6.62 -1.09 -10.38
N VAL A 83 7.12 -2.19 -9.83
CA VAL A 83 8.36 -2.21 -9.02
C VAL A 83 9.58 -1.78 -9.83
N SER A 84 9.68 -2.19 -11.11
CA SER A 84 10.78 -1.77 -12.00
C SER A 84 10.76 -0.28 -12.31
N VAL A 85 9.57 0.34 -12.37
CA VAL A 85 9.46 1.80 -12.51
C VAL A 85 9.86 2.51 -11.21
N LYS A 86 9.37 2.01 -10.07
CA LYS A 86 9.71 2.57 -8.76
C LYS A 86 9.55 1.57 -7.62
N MET A 87 10.59 1.49 -6.80
CA MET A 87 10.69 0.54 -5.68
C MET A 87 9.64 0.75 -4.57
N ASN A 88 9.00 1.91 -4.47
CA ASN A 88 7.97 2.18 -3.44
C ASN A 88 6.82 1.17 -3.48
N VAL A 89 6.55 0.57 -4.65
CA VAL A 89 5.54 -0.47 -4.83
C VAL A 89 5.82 -1.70 -3.97
N LEU A 90 7.08 -1.94 -3.55
CA LEU A 90 7.42 -3.01 -2.60
C LEU A 90 6.73 -2.88 -1.24
N LEU A 91 6.25 -1.69 -0.85
CA LEU A 91 5.45 -1.54 0.38
C LEU A 91 4.14 -2.36 0.35
N PHE A 92 3.64 -2.72 -0.83
CA PHE A 92 2.49 -3.61 -1.02
C PHE A 92 2.87 -5.09 -1.02
N ALA A 93 4.16 -5.44 -1.16
CA ALA A 93 4.62 -6.81 -1.33
C ALA A 93 4.33 -7.74 -0.14
N PRO A 94 4.46 -7.31 1.14
CA PRO A 94 4.07 -8.15 2.29
C PRO A 94 2.59 -8.54 2.25
N GLY A 95 1.71 -7.58 1.93
CA GLY A 95 0.29 -7.83 1.74
C GLY A 95 0.01 -8.75 0.54
N LEU A 96 0.69 -8.56 -0.58
CA LEU A 96 0.54 -9.42 -1.76
C LEU A 96 0.99 -10.86 -1.48
N LEU A 97 2.13 -11.04 -0.82
CA LEU A 97 2.64 -12.36 -0.41
C LEU A 97 1.64 -13.07 0.48
N PHE A 98 1.07 -12.36 1.47
CA PHE A 98 0.02 -12.90 2.34
C PHE A 98 -1.19 -13.39 1.52
N LEU A 99 -1.66 -12.60 0.55
CA LEU A 99 -2.79 -12.98 -0.30
C LEU A 99 -2.48 -14.18 -1.19
N LEU A 100 -1.30 -14.24 -1.79
CA LEU A 100 -0.87 -15.38 -2.62
C LEU A 100 -0.80 -16.67 -1.81
N LEU A 101 -0.20 -16.62 -0.62
CA LEU A 101 -0.15 -17.77 0.30
C LEU A 101 -1.56 -18.18 0.75
N THR A 102 -2.44 -17.21 1.02
CA THR A 102 -3.82 -17.47 1.39
C THR A 102 -4.59 -18.14 0.26
N GLN A 103 -4.44 -17.71 -0.98
CA GLN A 103 -5.18 -18.26 -2.12
C GLN A 103 -4.60 -19.58 -2.64
N PHE A 104 -3.28 -19.71 -2.74
CA PHE A 104 -2.62 -20.79 -3.47
C PHE A 104 -1.73 -21.71 -2.62
N GLY A 105 -1.47 -21.35 -1.36
CA GLY A 105 -0.48 -22.02 -0.52
C GLY A 105 0.95 -21.85 -1.03
N PHE A 106 1.91 -22.56 -0.42
CA PHE A 106 3.33 -22.39 -0.75
C PHE A 106 3.65 -22.76 -2.21
N ARG A 107 3.27 -23.97 -2.64
CA ARG A 107 3.59 -24.50 -3.98
C ARG A 107 2.98 -23.67 -5.11
N GLY A 108 1.73 -23.20 -4.95
CA GLY A 108 1.09 -22.37 -5.97
C GLY A 108 1.55 -20.90 -5.96
N THR A 109 2.14 -20.43 -4.86
CA THR A 109 2.74 -19.08 -4.77
C THR A 109 4.08 -19.01 -5.51
N LEU A 110 4.89 -20.08 -5.48
CA LEU A 110 6.19 -20.14 -6.16
C LEU A 110 6.15 -19.67 -7.63
N PRO A 111 5.30 -20.23 -8.53
CA PRO A 111 5.28 -19.78 -9.92
C PRO A 111 4.88 -18.30 -10.08
N LYS A 112 4.05 -17.76 -9.19
CA LYS A 112 3.67 -16.33 -9.20
C LYS A 112 4.85 -15.44 -8.81
N LEU A 113 5.62 -15.84 -7.81
CA LEU A 113 6.86 -15.16 -7.43
C LEU A 113 7.93 -15.29 -8.51
N SER A 114 8.00 -16.44 -9.19
CA SER A 114 8.91 -16.65 -10.33
C SER A 114 8.60 -15.71 -11.49
N ILE A 115 7.32 -15.42 -11.78
CA ILE A 115 6.94 -14.38 -12.77
C ILE A 115 7.50 -13.02 -12.36
N CYS A 116 7.33 -12.63 -11.08
CA CYS A 116 7.85 -11.35 -10.59
C CYS A 116 9.38 -11.28 -10.72
N ALA A 117 10.09 -12.29 -10.23
CA ALA A 117 11.55 -12.35 -10.24
C ALA A 117 12.12 -12.43 -11.66
N GLY A 118 11.53 -13.28 -12.52
CA GLY A 118 11.94 -13.44 -13.91
C GLY A 118 11.86 -12.12 -14.68
N LEU A 119 10.81 -11.34 -14.47
CA LEU A 119 10.68 -10.02 -15.12
C LEU A 119 11.76 -9.04 -14.67
N GLN A 120 12.12 -9.01 -13.37
CA GLN A 120 13.22 -8.17 -12.88
C GLN A 120 14.56 -8.59 -13.48
N VAL A 121 14.80 -9.89 -13.64
CA VAL A 121 16.01 -10.41 -14.29
C VAL A 121 16.05 -10.02 -15.76
N VAL A 122 14.95 -10.19 -16.50
CA VAL A 122 14.88 -9.85 -17.94
C VAL A 122 15.13 -8.35 -18.16
N LEU A 123 14.48 -7.48 -17.38
CA LEU A 123 14.67 -6.03 -17.49
C LEU A 123 16.07 -5.59 -17.01
N GLY A 124 16.63 -6.28 -16.01
CA GLY A 124 17.96 -6.01 -15.47
C GLY A 124 19.10 -6.62 -16.28
N LEU A 125 18.83 -7.60 -17.14
CA LEU A 125 19.84 -8.40 -17.84
C LEU A 125 20.91 -7.58 -18.56
N PRO A 126 20.58 -6.54 -19.38
CA PRO A 126 21.62 -5.77 -20.06
C PRO A 126 22.59 -5.09 -19.07
N PHE A 127 22.09 -4.65 -17.92
CA PHE A 127 22.92 -4.03 -16.88
C PHE A 127 23.69 -5.06 -16.04
N LEU A 128 23.08 -6.23 -15.80
CA LEU A 128 23.71 -7.33 -15.08
C LEU A 128 24.87 -7.95 -15.86
N LEU A 129 24.78 -7.99 -17.20
CA LEU A 129 25.86 -8.47 -18.06
C LEU A 129 27.05 -7.51 -18.07
N GLU A 130 26.79 -6.21 -18.02
CA GLU A 130 27.84 -5.18 -18.06
C GLU A 130 28.48 -4.95 -16.67
N ASN A 131 27.68 -4.74 -15.63
CA ASN A 131 28.17 -4.46 -14.28
C ASN A 131 27.17 -4.91 -13.20
N PRO A 132 27.19 -6.19 -12.78
CA PRO A 132 26.23 -6.71 -11.82
C PRO A 132 26.28 -6.01 -10.45
N ILE A 133 27.50 -5.72 -9.95
CA ILE A 133 27.69 -5.08 -8.65
C ILE A 133 27.19 -3.63 -8.68
N GLY A 134 27.52 -2.90 -9.75
CA GLY A 134 27.05 -1.54 -9.98
C GLY A 134 25.53 -1.47 -10.11
N TYR A 135 24.93 -2.36 -10.89
CA TYR A 135 23.48 -2.43 -11.05
C TYR A 135 22.77 -2.72 -9.72
N LEU A 136 23.18 -3.77 -8.99
CA LEU A 136 22.51 -4.13 -7.74
C LEU A 136 22.65 -3.04 -6.66
N SER A 137 23.84 -2.45 -6.52
CA SER A 137 24.07 -1.38 -5.54
C SER A 137 23.31 -0.08 -5.85
N ARG A 138 23.11 0.26 -7.14
CA ARG A 138 22.43 1.49 -7.56
C ARG A 138 20.93 1.34 -7.71
N SER A 139 20.44 0.18 -8.13
CA SER A 139 19.01 -0.13 -8.25
C SER A 139 18.35 -0.23 -6.88
N PHE A 140 19.06 -0.77 -5.87
CA PHE A 140 18.60 -0.88 -4.49
C PHE A 140 19.51 -0.08 -3.55
N ASP A 141 19.60 1.24 -3.76
CA ASP A 141 20.40 2.12 -2.91
C ASP A 141 19.72 2.34 -1.54
N LEU A 142 19.84 1.34 -0.66
CA LEU A 142 19.33 1.34 0.72
C LEU A 142 20.11 2.31 1.63
N GLY A 143 21.29 2.76 1.19
CA GLY A 143 22.12 3.74 1.90
C GLY A 143 21.69 5.19 1.66
N ARG A 144 20.90 5.45 0.61
CA ARG A 144 20.48 6.80 0.23
C ARG A 144 19.76 7.51 1.37
N GLN A 145 20.29 8.68 1.71
CA GLN A 145 19.66 9.58 2.67
C GLN A 145 19.03 10.75 1.94
N PHE A 146 17.73 10.93 2.15
CA PHE A 146 17.01 12.09 1.65
C PHE A 146 17.29 13.32 2.52
N LEU A 147 17.27 14.50 1.91
CA LEU A 147 17.60 15.75 2.60
C LEU A 147 16.47 16.12 3.58
N PHE A 148 16.84 16.40 4.83
CA PHE A 148 15.90 16.72 5.90
C PHE A 148 15.01 17.94 5.58
N ARG A 149 15.47 18.87 4.74
CA ARG A 149 14.69 20.05 4.31
C ARG A 149 13.43 19.72 3.51
N TRP A 150 13.39 18.57 2.84
CA TRP A 150 12.29 18.18 1.94
C TRP A 150 11.32 17.18 2.59
N THR A 151 11.61 16.73 3.82
CA THR A 151 10.80 15.71 4.49
C THR A 151 9.53 16.31 5.06
N VAL A 152 8.38 15.75 4.68
CA VAL A 152 7.06 16.15 5.17
C VAL A 152 6.79 15.49 6.52
N ASN A 153 7.26 14.27 6.70
CA ASN A 153 7.18 13.54 7.96
C ASN A 153 8.46 13.70 8.80
N TRP A 154 8.32 13.53 10.12
CA TRP A 154 9.40 13.63 11.12
C TRP A 154 10.07 15.01 11.21
N ARG A 155 9.47 16.06 10.65
CA ARG A 155 10.03 17.43 10.66
C ARG A 155 10.11 18.03 12.07
N PHE A 156 9.29 17.53 12.99
CA PHE A 156 9.32 17.93 14.40
C PHE A 156 10.53 17.37 15.16
N LEU A 157 11.25 16.38 14.61
CA LEU A 157 12.47 15.83 15.22
C LEU A 157 13.69 16.66 14.84
N PRO A 158 14.72 16.76 15.72
CA PRO A 158 16.01 17.33 15.35
C PRO A 158 16.69 16.56 14.21
N GLU A 159 17.40 17.25 13.32
CA GLU A 159 18.09 16.63 12.17
C GLU A 159 19.11 15.56 12.59
N ALA A 160 19.77 15.77 13.73
CA ALA A 160 20.72 14.81 14.30
C ALA A 160 20.07 13.44 14.57
N LEU A 161 18.84 13.43 15.11
CA LEU A 161 18.09 12.21 15.37
C LEU A 161 17.58 11.58 14.06
N PHE A 162 17.11 12.40 13.12
CA PHE A 162 16.64 11.95 11.82
C PHE A 162 17.73 11.24 10.99
N ARG A 163 18.98 11.71 11.08
CA ARG A 163 20.14 11.11 10.40
C ARG A 163 20.71 9.89 11.15
N HIS A 164 20.33 9.69 12.41
CA HIS A 164 20.86 8.62 13.25
C HIS A 164 20.48 7.22 12.73
N ARG A 165 21.48 6.32 12.63
CA ARG A 165 21.25 4.94 12.15
C ARG A 165 20.31 4.14 13.05
N GLY A 166 20.39 4.35 14.37
CA GLY A 166 19.49 3.71 15.33
C GLY A 166 18.02 4.11 15.12
N PHE A 167 17.74 5.35 14.71
CA PHE A 167 16.37 5.78 14.41
C PHE A 167 15.85 5.06 13.16
N HIS A 168 16.68 4.94 12.12
CA HIS A 168 16.31 4.19 10.91
C HIS A 168 16.01 2.71 11.21
N LEU A 169 16.86 2.06 12.02
CA LEU A 169 16.64 0.67 12.43
C LEU A 169 15.38 0.51 13.28
N ALA A 170 15.12 1.43 14.22
CA ALA A 170 13.91 1.42 15.04
C ALA A 170 12.64 1.53 14.18
N LEU A 171 12.62 2.41 13.18
CA LEU A 171 11.51 2.52 12.23
C LEU A 171 11.30 1.22 11.43
N LEU A 172 12.38 0.59 10.98
CA LEU A 172 12.30 -0.69 10.25
C LEU A 172 11.76 -1.82 11.15
N ILE A 173 12.23 -1.94 12.39
CA ILE A 173 11.73 -2.93 13.34
C ILE A 173 10.25 -2.69 13.64
N ALA A 174 9.85 -1.44 13.88
CA ALA A 174 8.46 -1.09 14.13
C ALA A 174 7.56 -1.39 12.92
N HIS A 175 8.04 -1.11 11.71
CA HIS A 175 7.37 -1.45 10.45
C HIS A 175 7.11 -2.97 10.34
N LEU A 176 8.16 -3.78 10.49
CA LEU A 176 8.07 -5.24 10.37
C LEU A 176 7.20 -5.84 11.49
N ALA A 177 7.34 -5.34 12.72
CA ALA A 177 6.52 -5.77 13.85
C ALA A 177 5.05 -5.47 13.60
N LEU A 178 4.69 -4.26 13.14
CA LEU A 178 3.29 -3.93 12.89
C LEU A 178 2.71 -4.72 11.71
N LEU A 179 3.48 -4.94 10.64
CA LEU A 179 3.07 -5.84 9.54
C LEU A 179 2.79 -7.25 10.05
N LEU A 180 3.65 -7.80 10.90
CA LEU A 180 3.46 -9.13 11.49
C LEU A 180 2.20 -9.17 12.37
N LEU A 181 1.99 -8.14 13.20
CA LEU A 181 0.78 -8.02 14.03
C LEU A 181 -0.49 -7.97 13.17
N PHE A 182 -0.50 -7.18 12.09
CA PHE A 182 -1.65 -7.14 11.17
C PHE A 182 -1.84 -8.48 10.46
N ALA A 183 -0.77 -9.12 10.00
CA ALA A 183 -0.84 -10.44 9.39
C ALA A 183 -1.46 -11.47 10.34
N LEU A 184 -1.03 -11.53 11.60
CA LEU A 184 -1.49 -12.51 12.59
C LEU A 184 -2.90 -12.24 13.12
N PHE A 185 -3.24 -10.98 13.39
CA PHE A 185 -4.46 -10.64 14.14
C PHE A 185 -5.60 -10.05 13.29
N ARG A 186 -5.28 -9.49 12.11
CA ARG A 186 -6.23 -8.71 11.30
C ARG A 186 -6.48 -9.30 9.92
N TRP A 187 -5.44 -9.81 9.27
CA TRP A 187 -5.54 -10.48 7.96
C TRP A 187 -5.75 -11.98 8.10
N HIS A 188 -5.18 -12.64 9.10
CA HIS A 188 -5.37 -14.07 9.29
C HIS A 188 -6.75 -14.41 9.86
N ARG A 189 -7.37 -15.49 9.36
CA ARG A 189 -8.65 -16.00 9.87
C ARG A 189 -8.46 -16.56 11.28
N THR A 190 -9.25 -16.11 12.25
CA THR A 190 -9.08 -16.60 13.63
C THR A 190 -9.40 -18.09 13.72
N GLY A 191 -8.46 -18.90 14.25
CA GLY A 191 -8.66 -20.33 14.54
C GLY A 191 -7.69 -21.30 13.86
N GLU A 192 -6.91 -20.84 12.88
CA GLU A 192 -5.81 -21.62 12.28
C GLU A 192 -4.45 -20.99 12.64
N SER A 193 -3.37 -21.79 12.64
CA SER A 193 -2.01 -21.25 12.78
C SER A 193 -1.59 -20.57 11.48
N ILE A 194 -0.81 -19.49 11.51
CA ILE A 194 -0.31 -18.85 10.27
C ILE A 194 0.50 -19.82 9.38
N LEU A 195 1.10 -20.85 9.98
CA LEU A 195 1.79 -21.94 9.26
C LEU A 195 0.84 -22.76 8.38
N SER A 196 -0.47 -22.73 8.64
CA SER A 196 -1.49 -23.34 7.78
C SER A 196 -1.55 -22.70 6.39
N LEU A 197 -1.15 -21.43 6.24
CA LEU A 197 -1.05 -20.76 4.95
C LEU A 197 -0.03 -21.42 4.03
N LEU A 198 1.00 -22.07 4.58
CA LEU A 198 2.00 -22.78 3.80
C LEU A 198 1.45 -24.12 3.24
N LYS A 199 0.44 -24.69 3.90
CA LYS A 199 -0.19 -25.93 3.44
C LYS A 199 -0.98 -25.69 2.16
N GLU A 200 -1.07 -26.75 1.35
CA GLU A 200 -1.92 -26.76 0.16
C GLU A 200 -3.37 -26.42 0.55
N PRO A 201 -4.05 -25.55 -0.22
CA PRO A 201 -5.39 -25.09 0.12
C PRO A 201 -6.39 -26.25 0.33
N SER A 202 -6.27 -27.35 -0.42
CA SER A 202 -7.10 -28.55 -0.32
C SER A 202 -6.93 -29.33 1.00
N LYS A 203 -5.80 -29.15 1.70
CA LYS A 203 -5.47 -29.84 2.96
C LYS A 203 -5.78 -28.99 4.20
N ARG A 204 -6.41 -27.83 4.03
CA ARG A 204 -6.76 -26.93 5.14
C ARG A 204 -8.05 -27.39 5.81
N LYS A 205 -8.17 -27.12 7.12
CA LYS A 205 -9.36 -27.49 7.91
C LYS A 205 -10.63 -26.85 7.36
N SER A 206 -10.50 -25.64 6.81
CA SER A 206 -11.55 -24.97 6.07
C SER A 206 -11.19 -24.88 4.58
N PRO A 207 -12.10 -25.23 3.66
CA PRO A 207 -11.82 -25.12 2.24
C PRO A 207 -11.61 -23.65 1.84
N PRO A 208 -10.69 -23.37 0.90
CA PRO A 208 -10.38 -22.01 0.47
C PRO A 208 -11.59 -21.41 -0.25
N GLN A 209 -12.23 -20.42 0.37
CA GLN A 209 -13.17 -19.56 -0.34
C GLN A 209 -12.40 -18.52 -1.16
N PRO A 210 -12.89 -18.14 -2.35
CA PRO A 210 -12.29 -17.07 -3.11
C PRO A 210 -12.24 -15.79 -2.27
N LEU A 211 -11.07 -15.14 -2.27
CA LEU A 211 -10.87 -13.89 -1.56
C LEU A 211 -11.84 -12.82 -2.06
N THR A 212 -12.53 -12.18 -1.13
CA THR A 212 -13.43 -11.06 -1.47
C THR A 212 -12.61 -9.84 -1.92
N PRO A 213 -13.19 -8.95 -2.76
CA PRO A 213 -12.52 -7.70 -3.16
C PRO A 213 -12.02 -6.89 -1.97
N ASN A 214 -12.81 -6.84 -0.89
CA ASN A 214 -12.45 -6.13 0.33
C ASN A 214 -11.25 -6.75 1.07
N GLN A 215 -11.11 -8.08 1.08
CA GLN A 215 -9.95 -8.74 1.68
C GLN A 215 -8.67 -8.41 0.90
N ILE A 216 -8.72 -8.44 -0.43
CA ILE A 216 -7.58 -8.12 -1.30
C ILE A 216 -7.16 -6.66 -1.09
N VAL A 217 -8.10 -5.72 -1.25
CA VAL A 217 -7.79 -4.28 -1.21
C VAL A 217 -7.38 -3.84 0.19
N SER A 218 -8.08 -4.30 1.24
CA SER A 218 -7.71 -4.00 2.64
C SER A 218 -6.30 -4.46 2.98
N THR A 219 -5.93 -5.69 2.58
CA THR A 219 -4.60 -6.23 2.86
C THR A 219 -3.51 -5.43 2.15
N LEU A 220 -3.68 -5.17 0.85
CA LEU A 220 -2.71 -4.43 0.04
C LEU A 220 -2.56 -2.97 0.52
N PHE A 221 -3.67 -2.27 0.73
CA PHE A 221 -3.62 -0.85 1.13
C PHE A 221 -3.10 -0.68 2.56
N THR A 222 -3.46 -1.59 3.48
CA THR A 222 -2.94 -1.56 4.84
C THR A 222 -1.44 -1.85 4.88
N SER A 223 -0.96 -2.82 4.08
CA SER A 223 0.47 -3.11 3.94
C SER A 223 1.25 -1.86 3.52
N ASN A 224 0.80 -1.19 2.45
CA ASN A 224 1.42 0.03 1.97
C ASN A 224 1.38 1.14 3.03
N PHE A 225 0.23 1.35 3.65
CA PHE A 225 0.03 2.41 4.62
C PHE A 225 0.95 2.26 5.84
N ILE A 226 1.11 1.04 6.37
CA ILE A 226 2.08 0.75 7.43
C ILE A 226 3.49 1.14 6.95
N GLY A 227 3.85 0.82 5.71
CA GLY A 227 5.10 1.28 5.08
C GLY A 227 5.27 2.80 5.07
N ILE A 228 4.23 3.54 4.68
CA ILE A 228 4.24 5.01 4.65
C ILE A 228 4.44 5.59 6.05
N CYS A 229 3.71 5.10 7.07
CA CYS A 229 3.79 5.61 8.45
C CYS A 229 5.21 5.50 9.04
N PHE A 230 5.91 4.40 8.74
CA PHE A 230 7.26 4.14 9.25
C PHE A 230 8.37 4.52 8.27
N SER A 231 8.04 5.11 7.12
CA SER A 231 9.06 5.62 6.22
C SER A 231 9.86 6.73 6.89
N ARG A 232 11.19 6.68 6.80
CA ARG A 232 12.04 7.69 7.43
C ARG A 232 11.89 9.07 6.80
N SER A 233 11.69 9.13 5.48
CA SER A 233 11.56 10.42 4.78
C SER A 233 10.52 10.35 3.67
N LEU A 234 9.60 11.29 3.71
CA LEU A 234 8.57 11.49 2.71
C LEU A 234 8.75 12.84 2.03
N HIS A 235 9.17 12.82 0.77
CA HIS A 235 9.17 14.01 -0.06
C HIS A 235 7.80 14.23 -0.68
N TYR A 236 7.47 15.48 -0.98
CA TYR A 236 6.18 15.90 -1.54
C TYR A 236 5.67 15.08 -2.74
N GLN A 237 6.54 14.55 -3.58
CA GLN A 237 6.14 13.70 -4.71
C GLN A 237 5.57 12.34 -4.27
N PHE A 238 5.98 11.84 -3.09
CA PHE A 238 5.57 10.55 -2.55
C PHE A 238 4.14 10.56 -2.02
N TYR A 239 3.45 11.71 -2.03
CA TYR A 239 2.05 11.78 -1.64
C TYR A 239 1.17 10.83 -2.49
N VAL A 240 1.48 10.72 -3.78
CA VAL A 240 0.75 9.85 -4.71
C VAL A 240 0.83 8.36 -4.36
N TRP A 241 1.81 7.94 -3.53
CA TRP A 241 1.99 6.55 -3.12
C TRP A 241 0.83 6.00 -2.30
N TYR A 242 0.04 6.87 -1.69
CA TYR A 242 -1.09 6.45 -0.85
C TYR A 242 -2.29 7.38 -0.87
N PHE A 243 -2.21 8.55 -1.53
CA PHE A 243 -3.34 9.48 -1.68
C PHE A 243 -4.62 8.77 -2.14
N HIS A 244 -4.52 8.01 -3.23
CA HIS A 244 -5.67 7.31 -3.81
C HIS A 244 -6.17 6.15 -2.94
N THR A 245 -5.41 5.69 -1.94
CA THR A 245 -5.83 4.61 -1.02
C THR A 245 -6.51 5.13 0.24
N LEU A 246 -6.29 6.40 0.60
CA LEU A 246 -6.78 7.02 1.84
C LEU A 246 -8.30 6.93 2.04
N PRO A 247 -9.15 7.23 1.02
CA PRO A 247 -10.59 7.07 1.16
C PRO A 247 -11.01 5.66 1.55
N TYR A 248 -10.43 4.65 0.91
CA TYR A 248 -10.71 3.27 1.29
C TYR A 248 -10.28 2.99 2.73
N LEU A 249 -9.07 3.36 3.13
CA LEU A 249 -8.57 3.10 4.50
C LEU A 249 -9.48 3.73 5.57
N LEU A 250 -10.02 4.92 5.31
CA LEU A 250 -10.94 5.61 6.22
C LEU A 250 -12.37 5.09 6.20
N TRP A 251 -12.85 4.48 5.11
CA TRP A 251 -14.24 4.02 4.99
C TRP A 251 -14.42 2.50 4.99
N ALA A 252 -13.36 1.71 4.85
CA ALA A 252 -13.43 0.25 4.81
C ALA A 252 -13.97 -0.36 6.11
N THR A 253 -13.67 0.25 7.25
CA THR A 253 -14.14 -0.19 8.57
C THR A 253 -15.26 0.72 9.09
N PRO A 254 -16.45 0.19 9.41
CA PRO A 254 -17.50 0.96 10.09
C PRO A 254 -17.12 1.18 11.55
N ALA A 255 -16.18 2.08 11.82
CA ALA A 255 -15.86 2.50 13.18
C ALA A 255 -16.99 3.42 13.69
N ARG A 256 -17.68 3.00 14.75
CA ARG A 256 -18.80 3.74 15.35
C ARG A 256 -18.39 5.11 15.90
N TRP A 257 -17.13 5.30 16.29
CA TRP A 257 -16.66 6.57 16.84
C TRP A 257 -16.20 7.58 15.78
N LEU A 258 -15.93 7.13 14.54
CA LEU A 258 -15.38 7.99 13.49
C LEU A 258 -16.48 8.41 12.52
N THR A 259 -17.10 9.56 12.80
CA THR A 259 -18.13 10.15 11.96
C THR A 259 -17.57 10.54 10.59
N HIS A 260 -18.45 10.70 9.60
CA HIS A 260 -18.07 11.15 8.26
C HIS A 260 -17.29 12.48 8.28
N LEU A 261 -17.68 13.41 9.17
CA LEU A 261 -17.01 14.68 9.36
C LEU A 261 -15.56 14.51 9.83
N LEU A 262 -15.31 13.61 10.78
CA LEU A 262 -13.96 13.37 11.29
C LEU A 262 -13.07 12.70 10.24
N ARG A 263 -13.62 11.81 9.39
CA ARG A 263 -12.88 11.22 8.25
C ARG A 263 -12.48 12.28 7.22
N LEU A 264 -13.40 13.20 6.90
CA LEU A 264 -13.13 14.33 6.03
C LEU A 264 -12.11 15.29 6.64
N LEU A 265 -12.18 15.54 7.95
CA LEU A 265 -11.18 16.32 8.66
C LEU A 265 -9.79 15.67 8.57
N VAL A 266 -9.69 14.36 8.77
CA VAL A 266 -8.43 13.62 8.61
C VAL A 266 -7.89 13.74 7.18
N LEU A 267 -8.73 13.59 6.15
CA LEU A 267 -8.31 13.81 4.75
C LEU A 267 -7.83 15.24 4.52
N GLY A 268 -8.56 16.24 5.03
CA GLY A 268 -8.21 17.66 4.90
C GLY A 268 -6.90 18.02 5.60
N LEU A 269 -6.67 17.49 6.80
CA LEU A 269 -5.42 17.69 7.55
C LEU A 269 -4.22 17.01 6.88
N ILE A 270 -4.42 15.83 6.30
CA ILE A 270 -3.38 15.18 5.48
C ILE A 270 -3.07 16.06 4.26
N GLU A 271 -4.08 16.49 3.50
CA GLU A 271 -3.90 17.36 2.32
C GLU A 271 -3.20 18.67 2.70
N LEU A 272 -3.58 19.30 3.82
CA LEU A 272 -2.94 20.51 4.34
C LEU A 272 -1.47 20.25 4.70
N SER A 273 -1.18 19.13 5.35
CA SER A 273 0.19 18.75 5.73
C SER A 273 1.08 18.56 4.50
N TRP A 274 0.56 17.93 3.45
CA TRP A 274 1.27 17.78 2.18
C TRP A 274 1.38 19.08 1.40
N ASN A 275 0.45 20.02 1.58
CA ASN A 275 0.49 21.31 0.90
C ASN A 275 1.35 22.38 1.58
N THR A 276 1.64 22.23 2.86
CA THR A 276 2.51 23.13 3.62
C THR A 276 3.95 23.03 3.14
N TYR A 277 4.50 24.11 2.57
CA TYR A 277 5.88 24.19 2.09
C TYR A 277 6.58 25.48 2.54
N PRO A 278 7.77 25.40 3.17
CA PRO A 278 8.41 24.19 3.70
C PRO A 278 7.59 23.58 4.85
N SER A 279 7.73 22.28 5.08
CA SER A 279 7.05 21.59 6.19
C SER A 279 7.46 22.19 7.55
N THR A 280 6.50 22.35 8.44
CA THR A 280 6.67 22.81 9.83
C THR A 280 6.52 21.64 10.82
N SER A 281 7.00 21.79 12.05
CA SER A 281 6.80 20.80 13.12
C SER A 281 5.32 20.51 13.35
N CYS A 282 4.46 21.53 13.30
CA CYS A 282 3.01 21.38 13.42
C CYS A 282 2.42 20.54 12.28
N SER A 283 2.73 20.88 11.02
CA SER A 283 2.23 20.11 9.86
C SER A 283 2.71 18.65 9.89
N SER A 284 3.95 18.41 10.29
CA SER A 284 4.47 17.04 10.40
C SER A 284 3.84 16.28 11.56
N ALA A 285 3.61 16.91 12.71
CA ALA A 285 2.93 16.28 13.84
C ALA A 285 1.46 15.97 13.49
N ALA A 286 0.76 16.90 12.84
CA ALA A 286 -0.60 16.71 12.36
C ALA A 286 -0.71 15.52 11.40
N LEU A 287 0.24 15.37 10.46
CA LEU A 287 0.30 14.21 9.56
C LEU A 287 0.43 12.90 10.34
N HIS A 288 1.32 12.84 11.34
CA HIS A 288 1.53 11.65 12.17
C HIS A 288 0.32 11.32 13.04
N VAL A 289 -0.37 12.32 13.60
CA VAL A 289 -1.63 12.13 14.32
C VAL A 289 -2.69 11.55 13.38
N CYS A 290 -2.83 12.09 12.17
CA CYS A 290 -3.76 11.56 11.17
C CYS A 290 -3.44 10.11 10.79
N HIS A 291 -2.15 9.79 10.62
CA HIS A 291 -1.69 8.43 10.35
C HIS A 291 -2.01 7.47 11.50
N ALA A 292 -1.78 7.89 12.74
CA ALA A 292 -2.10 7.11 13.94
C ALA A 292 -3.61 6.85 14.06
N VAL A 293 -4.45 7.85 13.78
CA VAL A 293 -5.92 7.70 13.78
C VAL A 293 -6.36 6.64 12.76
N ILE A 294 -5.81 6.67 11.54
CA ILE A 294 -6.13 5.67 10.50
C ILE A 294 -5.66 4.27 10.93
N LEU A 295 -4.43 4.12 11.46
CA LEU A 295 -3.93 2.84 11.94
C LEU A 295 -4.78 2.27 13.08
N LEU A 296 -5.14 3.11 14.05
CA LEU A 296 -5.98 2.72 15.18
C LEU A 296 -7.37 2.26 14.70
N GLN A 297 -7.95 2.98 13.75
CA GLN A 297 -9.21 2.61 13.12
C GLN A 297 -9.13 1.23 12.44
N LEU A 298 -8.09 0.99 11.63
CA LEU A 298 -7.90 -0.28 10.92
C LEU A 298 -7.67 -1.45 11.90
N TRP A 299 -7.02 -1.18 13.02
CA TRP A 299 -6.77 -2.16 14.09
C TRP A 299 -8.04 -2.55 14.84
N LEU A 300 -8.83 -1.56 15.25
CA LEU A 300 -10.04 -1.74 16.06
C LEU A 300 -11.28 -2.09 15.23
N GLY A 301 -11.27 -1.86 13.91
CA GLY A 301 -12.39 -2.18 13.03
C GLY A 301 -12.72 -3.69 12.99
N PRO A 302 -13.81 -4.10 12.31
CA PRO A 302 -14.09 -5.51 12.08
C PRO A 302 -12.93 -6.20 11.35
N GLN A 303 -12.63 -7.46 11.68
CA GLN A 303 -11.59 -8.22 10.98
C GLN A 303 -11.96 -8.40 9.50
N SER A 304 -10.96 -8.34 8.61
CA SER A 304 -11.18 -8.53 7.17
C SER A 304 -11.57 -9.98 6.84
N PHE A 305 -11.26 -10.92 7.73
CA PHE A 305 -11.56 -12.34 7.60
C PHE A 305 -12.44 -12.78 8.78
N PRO A 306 -13.77 -12.80 8.64
CA PRO A 306 -14.66 -13.16 9.73
C PRO A 306 -14.46 -14.61 10.17
N LYS A 307 -14.61 -14.83 11.48
CA LYS A 307 -14.58 -16.18 12.08
C LYS A 307 -15.65 -17.04 11.42
N SER A 308 -15.32 -18.27 11.03
CA SER A 308 -16.36 -19.26 10.76
C SER A 308 -17.10 -19.48 12.08
N ILE A 309 -18.36 -19.08 12.15
CA ILE A 309 -19.24 -19.52 13.23
C ILE A 309 -19.33 -21.04 13.07
N GLN A 310 -18.66 -21.79 13.94
CA GLN A 310 -19.00 -23.19 14.12
C GLN A 310 -20.46 -23.17 14.57
N HIS A 311 -21.36 -23.53 13.65
CA HIS A 311 -22.71 -23.90 14.04
C HIS A 311 -22.53 -25.12 14.94
N ASN A 312 -22.56 -24.88 16.24
CA ASN A 312 -22.63 -25.94 17.21
C ASN A 312 -23.97 -26.61 16.93
N LYS A 313 -23.95 -27.69 16.13
CA LYS A 313 -25.06 -28.63 16.06
C LYS A 313 -25.22 -29.13 17.50
N LYS A 314 -26.04 -28.45 18.29
CA LYS A 314 -26.65 -29.06 19.46
C LYS A 314 -27.46 -30.21 18.92
N ALA A 315 -26.87 -31.39 19.00
CA ALA A 315 -27.58 -32.65 18.93
C ALA A 315 -28.42 -32.78 20.21
N HIS A 316 -29.63 -33.31 20.01
CA HIS A 316 -30.65 -33.69 20.97
C HIS A 316 -31.57 -32.59 21.49
#